data_AF-A0A1I7TW78-F1
#
_entry.id   AF-A0A1I7TW78-F1
#
_cell.length_a   1.000
_cell.length_b   1.000
_cell.length_c   1.000
_cell.angle_alpha   90.00
_cell.angle_beta   90.00
_cell.angle_gamma   90.00
#
_symmetry.space_group_name_H-M   'P 1'
#
loop_
_entity.id
_entity.type
_entity.pdbx_description
1 polymer ?
#
loop_
_entity_poly.entity_id
_entity_poly.type
_entity_poly.pdbx_seq_one_letter_code
_entity_poly.pdbx_strand_id
1 'polypeptide(L)'
;MQNRQIHNVLFGDDYDFMRNMTFNKTDNGKEQFHFISQNSPSDDLLYAKDHCNSVLISASHSTFGWWMGYFSKGDKVYYTDIRATNHSVYLIGSFNPFDYYPPHWTPLKYDYDLNVIESKN
;
A
#
# COMPACT_ATOMS: atom_id res chain seq x y z
N MET A 1 7.21 -14.55 -23.12
CA MET A 1 6.87 -13.75 -21.93
C MET A 1 5.37 -13.88 -21.73
N GLN A 2 4.92 -14.50 -20.64
CA GLN A 2 3.49 -14.75 -20.43
C GLN A 2 2.81 -13.45 -19.97
N ASN A 3 1.68 -13.11 -20.61
CA ASN A 3 0.91 -11.90 -20.30
C ASN A 3 0.28 -12.08 -18.90
N ARG A 4 0.87 -11.46 -17.88
CA ARG A 4 0.46 -11.65 -16.47
C ARG A 4 -0.67 -10.68 -16.15
N GLN A 5 -1.88 -11.20 -15.95
CA GLN A 5 -3.03 -10.42 -15.50
C GLN A 5 -2.79 -9.97 -14.06
N ILE A 6 -2.97 -8.67 -13.79
CA ILE A 6 -2.78 -8.08 -12.46
C ILE A 6 -4.16 -7.99 -11.80
N HIS A 7 -4.28 -8.58 -10.61
CA HIS A 7 -5.46 -8.45 -9.75
C HIS A 7 -5.09 -7.58 -8.56
N ASN A 8 -5.88 -6.53 -8.34
CA ASN A 8 -5.72 -5.62 -7.22
C ASN A 8 -6.79 -5.93 -6.17
N VAL A 9 -6.36 -6.16 -4.94
CA VAL A 9 -7.27 -6.29 -3.80
C VAL A 9 -7.10 -5.09 -2.90
N LEU A 10 -8.21 -4.41 -2.60
CA LEU A 10 -8.27 -3.26 -1.71
C LEU A 10 -8.68 -3.75 -0.32
N PHE A 11 -7.93 -3.31 0.69
CA PHE A 11 -8.17 -3.60 2.09
C PHE A 11 -8.34 -2.28 2.84
N GLY A 12 -9.38 -2.17 3.65
CA GLY A 12 -9.72 -0.96 4.37
C GLY A 12 -11.10 -1.04 5.00
N ASP A 13 -11.42 -0.05 5.81
CA ASP A 13 -12.66 0.08 6.57
C ASP A 13 -13.69 1.00 5.89
N ASP A 14 -13.25 1.91 5.02
CA ASP A 14 -14.12 2.78 4.22
C ASP A 14 -14.43 2.19 2.84
N TYR A 15 -15.54 1.47 2.75
CA TYR A 15 -16.00 0.84 1.52
C TYR A 15 -16.36 1.82 0.42
N ASP A 16 -16.88 3.00 0.76
CA ASP A 16 -17.31 3.98 -0.24
C ASP A 16 -16.10 4.69 -0.86
N PHE A 17 -15.09 4.99 -0.05
CA PHE A 17 -13.78 5.43 -0.53
C PHE A 17 -13.15 4.39 -1.47
N MET A 18 -13.08 3.13 -1.05
CA MET A 18 -12.50 2.06 -1.87
C MET A 18 -13.26 1.86 -3.19
N ARG A 19 -14.59 1.88 -3.15
CA ARG A 19 -15.44 1.84 -4.35
C ARG A 19 -15.11 2.97 -5.31
N ASN A 20 -15.11 4.21 -4.83
CA ASN A 20 -14.81 5.38 -5.64
C ASN A 20 -13.42 5.30 -6.32
N MET A 21 -12.44 4.67 -5.63
CA MET A 21 -11.10 4.45 -6.18
C MET A 21 -11.09 3.43 -7.34
N THR A 22 -12.00 2.46 -7.35
CA THR A 22 -12.11 1.42 -8.39
C THR A 22 -12.90 1.84 -9.63
N PHE A 23 -13.84 2.80 -9.50
CA PHE A 23 -14.78 3.14 -10.57
C PHE A 23 -14.18 3.96 -11.74
N ASN A 24 -12.92 4.37 -11.67
CA ASN A 24 -12.36 5.38 -12.59
C ASN A 24 -11.07 4.98 -13.35
N LYS A 25 -10.70 3.69 -13.40
CA LYS A 25 -9.41 3.30 -14.01
C LYS A 25 -9.55 2.26 -15.11
N THR A 26 -9.97 2.70 -16.29
CA THR A 26 -9.55 2.06 -17.55
C THR A 26 -8.19 2.65 -17.91
N ASP A 27 -7.12 1.93 -17.61
CA ASP A 27 -5.77 2.35 -17.98
C ASP A 27 -5.44 1.79 -19.36
N ASN A 28 -5.37 2.66 -20.38
CA ASN A 28 -5.02 2.32 -21.76
C ASN A 28 -5.86 1.17 -22.37
N GLY A 29 -7.15 1.05 -22.00
CA GLY A 29 -8.05 0.03 -22.56
C GLY A 29 -7.85 -1.39 -22.02
N LYS A 30 -7.06 -1.58 -20.97
CA LYS A 30 -6.97 -2.86 -20.25
C LYS A 30 -7.88 -2.86 -19.03
N GLU A 31 -8.70 -3.89 -18.90
CA GLU A 31 -9.48 -4.13 -17.69
C GLU A 31 -8.53 -4.42 -16.52
N GLN A 32 -8.55 -3.56 -15.51
CA GLN A 32 -7.93 -3.83 -14.23
C GLN A 32 -8.96 -4.52 -13.34
N PHE A 33 -8.59 -5.68 -12.79
CA PHE A 33 -9.46 -6.42 -11.89
C PHE A 33 -9.24 -5.88 -10.48
N HIS A 34 -10.26 -5.22 -9.94
CA HIS A 34 -10.26 -4.70 -8.59
C HIS A 34 -11.26 -5.48 -7.74
N PHE A 35 -10.83 -5.94 -6.57
CA PHE A 35 -11.69 -6.55 -5.57
C PHE A 35 -11.57 -5.77 -4.26
N ILE A 36 -12.69 -5.51 -3.61
CA ILE A 36 -12.71 -4.88 -2.28
C ILE A 36 -12.95 -5.99 -1.28
N SER A 37 -11.99 -6.22 -0.38
CA SER A 37 -12.17 -7.22 0.66
C SER A 37 -13.35 -6.87 1.56
N GLN A 38 -14.13 -7.88 1.96
CA GLN A 38 -15.19 -7.79 2.95
C GLN A 38 -14.90 -8.72 4.15
N ASN A 39 -13.66 -9.20 4.25
CA ASN A 39 -13.27 -10.16 5.28
C ASN A 39 -12.97 -9.46 6.61
N SER A 40 -12.75 -10.27 7.65
CA SER A 40 -12.17 -9.76 8.88
C SER A 40 -10.71 -9.32 8.65
N PRO A 41 -10.18 -8.37 9.45
CA PRO A 41 -8.78 -7.97 9.35
C PRO A 41 -7.80 -9.16 9.49
N SER A 42 -8.12 -10.15 10.33
CA SER A 42 -7.30 -11.36 10.47
C SER A 42 -7.28 -12.23 9.22
N ASP A 43 -8.42 -12.36 8.55
CA ASP A 43 -8.52 -13.14 7.31
C ASP A 43 -7.83 -12.42 6.15
N ASP A 44 -7.84 -11.08 6.14
CA ASP A 44 -7.09 -10.29 5.16
C ASP A 44 -5.58 -10.47 5.30
N LEU A 45 -5.06 -10.54 6.53
CA LEU A 45 -3.64 -10.85 6.77
C LEU A 45 -3.29 -12.26 6.26
N LEU A 46 -4.18 -13.24 6.50
CA LEU A 46 -4.00 -14.61 5.99
C LEU A 46 -4.06 -14.65 4.46
N TYR A 47 -5.00 -13.92 3.86
CA TYR A 47 -5.11 -13.81 2.41
C TYR A 47 -3.84 -13.20 1.81
N ALA A 48 -3.34 -12.10 2.39
CA ALA A 48 -2.14 -11.43 1.91
C ALA A 48 -0.91 -12.36 1.92
N LYS A 49 -0.81 -13.20 2.95
CA LYS A 49 0.25 -14.21 3.07
C LYS A 49 0.28 -15.22 1.94
N ASP A 50 -0.87 -15.63 1.43
CA ASP A 50 -0.94 -16.69 0.43
C ASP A 50 -1.08 -16.16 -1.01
N HIS A 51 -1.54 -14.91 -1.17
CA HIS A 51 -1.96 -14.37 -2.47
C HIS A 51 -1.27 -13.07 -2.89
N CYS A 52 -0.81 -12.21 -1.98
CA CYS A 52 -0.30 -10.89 -2.36
C CYS A 52 1.20 -10.93 -2.72
N ASN A 53 1.50 -10.82 -4.02
CA ASN A 53 2.88 -10.70 -4.51
C ASN A 53 3.52 -9.34 -4.21
N SER A 54 2.71 -8.31 -3.97
CA SER A 54 3.16 -6.98 -3.58
C SER A 54 2.08 -6.30 -2.76
N VAL A 55 2.47 -5.41 -1.85
CA VAL A 55 1.55 -4.64 -1.00
C VAL A 55 1.88 -3.15 -1.13
N LEU A 56 0.85 -2.32 -1.26
CA LEU A 56 0.95 -0.87 -1.18
C LEU A 56 0.23 -0.39 0.08
N ILE A 57 0.96 0.26 0.98
CA ILE A 57 0.44 0.87 2.20
C ILE A 57 0.24 2.36 1.94
N SER A 58 -1.01 2.77 1.70
CA SER A 58 -1.36 4.17 1.41
C SER A 58 -1.28 5.07 2.65
N ALA A 59 -1.55 4.55 3.84
CA ALA A 59 -1.49 5.28 5.10
C ALA A 59 -0.14 5.04 5.82
N SER A 60 0.69 6.08 5.90
CA SER A 60 2.08 6.05 6.41
C SER A 60 2.25 5.64 7.89
N HIS A 61 1.16 5.45 8.62
CA HIS A 61 1.14 5.03 10.03
C HIS A 61 0.26 3.80 10.29
N SER A 62 -0.20 3.13 9.24
CA SER A 62 -1.12 2.00 9.40
C SER A 62 -0.38 0.80 9.99
N THR A 63 -0.71 0.42 11.22
CA THR A 63 -0.24 -0.83 11.84
C THR A 63 -0.84 -2.04 11.13
N PHE A 64 -2.09 -1.97 10.68
CA PHE A 64 -2.71 -3.00 9.85
C PHE A 64 -1.95 -3.18 8.53
N GLY A 65 -1.67 -2.08 7.83
CA GLY A 65 -0.89 -2.11 6.59
C GLY A 65 0.53 -2.65 6.81
N TRP A 66 1.16 -2.30 7.93
CA TRP A 66 2.45 -2.85 8.33
C TRP A 66 2.40 -4.38 8.47
N TRP A 67 1.46 -4.91 9.26
CA TRP A 67 1.31 -6.37 9.42
C TRP A 67 0.98 -7.06 8.10
N MET A 68 0.16 -6.44 7.26
CA MET A 68 -0.17 -6.96 5.94
C MET A 68 1.07 -7.05 5.03
N GLY A 69 1.90 -6.01 5.00
CA GLY A 69 3.17 -6.02 4.28
C GLY A 69 4.08 -7.12 4.79
N TYR A 70 4.22 -7.25 6.11
CA TYR A 70 5.07 -8.24 6.77
C TYR A 70 4.67 -9.68 6.46
N PHE A 71 3.37 -9.98 6.44
CA PHE A 71 2.91 -11.34 6.13
C PHE A 71 2.85 -11.64 4.63
N SER A 72 2.87 -10.62 3.76
CA SER A 72 2.61 -10.80 2.33
C SER A 72 3.55 -11.80 1.65
N LYS A 73 2.99 -12.60 0.74
CA LYS A 73 3.72 -13.66 0.02
C LYS A 73 5.02 -13.19 -0.64
N GLY A 74 4.96 -12.02 -1.27
CA GLY A 74 6.04 -11.53 -2.13
C GLY A 74 7.11 -10.71 -1.42
N ASP A 75 6.91 -10.35 -0.14
CA ASP A 75 7.78 -9.46 0.65
C ASP A 75 8.21 -8.19 -0.13
N LYS A 76 7.32 -7.73 -1.01
CA LYS A 76 7.53 -6.57 -1.87
C LYS A 76 6.54 -5.49 -1.46
N VAL A 77 6.98 -4.64 -0.54
CA VAL A 77 6.13 -3.67 0.12
C VAL A 77 6.54 -2.26 -0.26
N TYR A 78 5.54 -1.49 -0.68
CA TYR A 78 5.63 -0.07 -0.95
C TYR A 78 4.81 0.68 0.09
N TYR A 79 5.31 1.80 0.59
CA TYR A 79 4.57 2.57 1.60
C TYR A 79 4.75 4.07 1.41
N THR A 80 3.72 4.84 1.76
CA THR A 80 3.82 6.30 1.79
C THR A 80 4.86 6.73 2.82
N ASP A 81 5.89 7.43 2.38
CA ASP A 81 6.95 7.92 3.25
C ASP A 81 6.41 9.01 4.17
N ILE A 82 6.37 8.73 5.47
CA ILE A 82 5.96 9.69 6.49
C ILE A 82 6.73 11.01 6.41
N ARG A 83 8.01 11.00 6.00
CA ARG A 83 8.86 12.20 5.92
C ARG A 83 8.37 13.17 4.84
N ALA A 84 7.65 12.64 3.85
CA ALA A 84 7.01 13.40 2.79
C ALA A 84 5.56 13.77 3.14
N THR A 85 5.09 13.45 4.34
CA THR A 85 3.76 13.81 4.83
C THR A 85 3.83 14.91 5.89
N ASN A 86 2.78 15.73 5.99
CA ASN A 86 2.68 16.77 7.03
C ASN A 86 2.15 16.20 8.36
N HIS A 87 2.55 14.99 8.74
CA HIS A 87 1.97 14.27 9.86
C HIS A 87 2.60 14.69 11.20
N SER A 88 1.78 15.01 12.19
CA SER A 88 2.21 15.56 13.48
C SER A 88 3.16 14.63 14.24
N VAL A 89 2.98 13.32 14.12
CA VAL A 89 3.81 12.30 14.79
C VAL A 89 5.27 12.35 14.33
N TYR A 90 5.53 12.69 13.06
CA TYR A 90 6.89 12.94 12.56
C TYR A 90 7.42 14.29 13.06
N LEU A 91 6.60 15.34 12.98
CA LEU A 91 6.99 16.70 13.36
C LEU A 91 7.36 16.84 14.84
N ILE A 92 6.75 16.03 15.71
CA ILE A 92 7.02 16.01 17.16
C ILE A 92 8.24 15.13 17.50
N GLY A 93 8.82 14.42 16.53
CA GLY A 93 10.01 13.59 16.72
C GLY A 93 9.75 12.27 17.45
N SER A 94 8.49 11.92 17.69
CA SER A 94 8.09 10.69 18.40
C SER A 94 8.17 9.43 17.53
N PHE A 95 8.59 9.56 16.27
CA PHE A 95 8.66 8.46 15.31
C PHE A 95 9.92 8.56 14.48
N ASN A 96 10.78 7.56 14.62
CA ASN A 96 11.90 7.36 13.71
C ASN A 96 11.46 6.41 12.59
N PRO A 97 11.29 6.89 11.35
CA PRO A 97 10.88 6.05 10.22
C PRO A 97 11.84 4.90 9.93
N PHE A 98 13.13 5.07 10.28
CA PHE A 98 14.15 4.05 10.07
C PHE A 98 14.06 2.87 11.04
N ASP A 99 13.41 3.06 12.19
CA ASP A 99 13.21 2.00 13.18
C ASP A 99 11.86 1.29 13.01
N TYR A 100 10.97 1.85 12.19
CA TYR A 100 9.60 1.38 12.06
C TYR A 100 9.40 0.44 10.87
N TYR A 101 9.96 0.76 9.69
CA TYR A 101 9.81 -0.06 8.49
C TYR A 101 11.07 -0.89 8.20
N PRO A 102 10.94 -2.16 7.79
CA PRO A 102 12.08 -2.96 7.35
C PRO A 102 12.88 -2.27 6.23
N PRO A 103 14.24 -2.35 6.24
CA PRO A 103 15.09 -1.57 5.34
C PRO A 103 14.98 -2.00 3.86
N HIS A 104 14.45 -3.19 3.59
CA HIS A 104 14.22 -3.67 2.22
C HIS A 104 12.87 -3.23 1.64
N TRP A 105 11.98 -2.62 2.44
CA TRP A 105 10.74 -2.05 1.96
C TRP A 105 10.98 -0.70 1.28
N THR A 106 10.16 -0.38 0.29
CA THR A 106 10.38 0.79 -0.58
C THR A 106 9.47 1.96 -0.18
N PRO A 107 10.00 3.04 0.41
CA PRO A 107 9.23 4.24 0.67
C PRO A 107 8.90 4.98 -0.65
N LEU A 108 7.71 5.57 -0.72
CA LEU A 108 7.22 6.35 -1.86
C LEU A 108 6.87 7.78 -1.44
N LYS A 109 7.08 8.73 -2.34
CA LYS A 109 6.66 10.14 -2.19
C LYS A 109 6.16 10.71 -3.51
N TYR A 110 5.53 11.87 -3.44
CA TYR A 110 5.25 12.68 -4.62
C TYR A 110 6.45 13.57 -4.93
N ASP A 111 6.80 13.69 -6.21
CA ASP A 111 7.70 14.75 -6.69
C ASP A 111 6.93 16.09 -6.88
N TYR A 112 7.61 17.11 -7.39
CA TYR A 112 7.00 18.43 -7.64
C TYR A 112 5.86 18.39 -8.66
N ASP A 113 5.88 17.42 -9.56
CA ASP A 113 4.90 17.23 -10.63
C ASP A 113 3.79 16.23 -10.21
N LEU A 114 3.72 15.87 -8.93
CA LEU A 114 2.77 14.91 -8.36
C LEU A 114 2.92 13.48 -8.91
N ASN A 115 4.08 13.14 -9.46
CA ASN A 115 4.39 11.76 -9.81
C ASN A 115 4.81 10.97 -8.56
N VAL A 116 4.43 9.70 -8.52
CA VAL A 116 4.87 8.78 -7.45
C VAL A 116 6.28 8.31 -7.76
N ILE A 117 7.23 8.62 -6.87
CA ILE A 117 8.64 8.23 -6.96
C ILE A 117 9.12 7.54 -5.68
N GLU A 118 10.22 6.77 -5.77
CA GLU A 118 10.88 6.21 -4.59
C GLU A 118 11.51 7.32 -3.74
N SER A 119 11.26 7.28 -2.43
CA SER A 119 11.83 8.23 -1.48
C SER A 119 13.22 7.77 -1.04
N LYS A 120 14.22 8.12 -1.84
CA LYS A 120 15.63 7.90 -1.48
C LYS A 120 16.01 8.71 -0.25
N ASN A 121 16.82 8.10 0.62
CA ASN A 121 17.44 8.77 1.77
C ASN A 121 18.45 9.83 1.33
#